data_AF-A0A9Q4PU18-F1
#
_entry.id   AF-A0A9Q4PU18-F1
#
_cell.length_a   1.000
_cell.length_b   1.000
_cell.length_c   1.000
_cell.angle_alpha   90.00
_cell.angle_beta   90.00
_cell.angle_gamma   90.00
#
_symmetry.space_group_name_H-M   'P 1'
#
loop_
_entity.id
_entity.type
_entity.pdbx_description
1 polymer ?
#
loop_
_entity_poly.entity_id
_entity_poly.type
_entity_poly.pdbx_seq_one_letter_code
_entity_poly.pdbx_strand_id
1 'polypeptide(L)'
;MLKDMLYITAGGFLTIKDRVQKELNALENRGKITKEDSQAFVDRLYERARAEHNENMEYFKEVVNELNLASKDDIARVEKKLDEILKKMKS
;
A
#
# COMPACT_ATOMS: atom_id res chain seq x y z
N MET A 1 -10.27 -11.21 0.49
CA MET A 1 -9.35 -11.41 -0.65
C MET A 1 -8.44 -10.21 -0.91
N LEU A 2 -8.94 -9.04 -1.36
CA LEU A 2 -8.07 -7.86 -1.61
C LEU A 2 -7.38 -7.33 -0.33
N LYS A 3 -8.14 -7.26 0.77
CA LYS A 3 -7.61 -6.90 2.10
C LYS A 3 -6.55 -7.88 2.58
N ASP A 4 -6.76 -9.17 2.34
CA ASP A 4 -5.83 -10.24 2.74
C ASP A 4 -4.53 -10.14 1.92
N MET A 5 -4.61 -9.76 0.65
CA MET A 5 -3.42 -9.49 -0.19
C MET A 5 -2.60 -8.32 0.37
N LEU A 6 -3.25 -7.23 0.79
CA LEU A 6 -2.58 -6.09 1.44
C LEU A 6 -1.91 -6.49 2.76
N TYR A 7 -2.58 -7.30 3.59
CA TYR A 7 -2.00 -7.79 4.85
C TYR A 7 -0.82 -8.75 4.64
N ILE A 8 -0.87 -9.60 3.61
CA ILE A 8 0.25 -10.48 3.23
C ILE A 8 1.44 -9.64 2.75
N THR A 9 1.20 -8.56 2.01
CA THR A 9 2.26 -7.65 1.56
C THR A 9 2.88 -6.91 2.75
N ALA A 10 2.06 -6.43 3.69
CA ALA A 10 2.53 -5.75 4.89
C ALA A 10 3.27 -6.69 5.87
N GLY A 11 2.74 -7.88 6.13
CA GLY A 11 3.36 -8.88 7.01
C GLY A 11 4.64 -9.51 6.41
N GLY A 12 4.66 -9.73 5.10
CA GLY A 12 5.85 -10.17 4.37
C GLY A 12 6.95 -9.11 4.39
N PHE A 13 6.59 -7.84 4.23
CA PHE A 13 7.54 -6.72 4.30
C PHE A 13 8.20 -6.58 5.68
N LEU A 14 7.42 -6.71 6.77
CA LEU A 14 7.97 -6.67 8.14
C LEU A 14 8.97 -7.81 8.38
N THR A 15 8.65 -9.02 7.94
CA THR A 15 9.54 -10.19 8.05
C THR A 15 10.83 -10.00 7.25
N ILE A 16 10.75 -9.43 6.05
CA ILE A 16 11.91 -9.11 5.21
C ILE A 16 12.78 -8.05 5.89
N LYS A 17 12.17 -6.99 6.44
CA LYS A 17 12.87 -5.93 7.17
C LYS A 17 13.70 -6.51 8.31
N ASP A 18 13.10 -7.35 9.16
CA ASP A 18 13.80 -7.93 10.31
C ASP A 18 14.99 -8.80 9.89
N ARG A 19 14.83 -9.57 8.80
CA ARG A 19 15.92 -10.38 8.24
C ARG A 19 17.04 -9.53 7.66
N VAL A 20 16.69 -8.48 6.90
CA VAL A 20 17.66 -7.52 6.34
C VAL A 20 18.43 -6.83 7.46
N GLN A 21 17.75 -6.33 8.49
CA GLN A 21 18.39 -5.66 9.61
C GLN A 21 19.34 -6.61 10.37
N LYS A 22 18.95 -7.87 10.54
CA LYS A 22 19.79 -8.89 11.18
C LYS A 22 21.10 -9.12 10.41
N GLU A 23 21.04 -9.23 9.09
CA GLU A 23 22.23 -9.42 8.25
C GLU A 23 23.13 -8.17 8.24
N LEU A 24 22.54 -6.97 8.17
CA LEU A 24 23.29 -5.72 8.27
C LEU A 24 24.02 -5.61 9.62
N ASN A 25 23.34 -5.91 10.73
CA ASN A 25 23.97 -5.94 12.06
C ASN A 25 25.10 -6.98 12.11
N ALA A 26 24.97 -8.12 11.44
CA ALA A 26 26.04 -9.13 11.36
C ALA A 26 27.26 -8.62 10.58
N LEU A 27 27.05 -7.83 9.52
CA LEU A 27 28.12 -7.18 8.76
C LEU A 27 28.80 -6.05 9.55
N GLU A 28 28.03 -5.25 10.28
CA GLU A 28 28.54 -4.22 11.20
C GLU A 28 29.43 -4.85 12.27
N ASN A 29 28.95 -5.91 12.94
CA ASN A 29 29.70 -6.62 14.00
C ASN A 29 30.99 -7.26 13.48
N ARG A 30 31.05 -7.62 12.21
CA ARG A 30 32.26 -8.16 11.55
C ARG A 30 33.19 -7.06 11.03
N GLY A 31 32.84 -5.79 11.23
CA GLY A 31 33.58 -4.63 10.71
C GLY A 31 33.59 -4.54 9.19
N LYS A 32 32.62 -5.16 8.51
CA LYS A 32 32.52 -5.19 7.03
C LYS A 32 31.83 -3.98 6.45
N ILE A 33 30.96 -3.35 7.23
CA ILE A 33 30.25 -2.11 6.89
C ILE A 33 30.20 -1.22 8.13
N THR A 34 30.00 0.07 7.92
CA THR A 34 29.74 1.02 9.01
C THR A 34 28.25 1.04 9.38
N LYS A 35 27.94 1.68 10.52
CA LYS A 35 26.55 1.91 10.92
C LYS A 35 25.85 2.85 9.93
N GLU A 36 26.58 3.81 9.38
CA GLU A 36 26.11 4.73 8.36
C GLU A 36 25.73 3.99 7.06
N ASP A 37 26.55 3.01 6.63
CA ASP A 37 26.26 2.19 5.44
C ASP A 37 24.96 1.37 5.60
N SER A 38 24.77 0.80 6.79
CA SER A 38 23.59 0.03 7.16
C SER A 38 22.32 0.90 7.13
N GLN A 39 22.37 2.07 7.76
CA GLN A 39 21.26 3.03 7.75
C GLN A 39 20.94 3.48 6.32
N ALA A 40 21.96 3.82 5.53
CA ALA A 40 21.77 4.24 4.14
C ALA A 40 21.18 3.12 3.26
N PHE A 41 21.50 1.85 3.54
CA PHE A 41 20.88 0.73 2.85
C PHE A 41 19.38 0.63 3.16
N VAL A 42 19.02 0.70 4.45
CA VAL A 42 17.63 0.65 4.90
C VAL A 42 16.82 1.81 4.31
N ASP A 43 17.38 3.02 4.30
CA ASP A 43 16.71 4.20 3.76
C ASP A 43 16.44 4.03 2.25
N ARG A 44 17.43 3.59 1.47
CA ARG A 44 17.25 3.29 0.03
C ARG A 44 16.22 2.20 -0.21
N LEU A 45 16.18 1.17 0.64
CA LEU A 45 15.19 0.11 0.54
C LEU A 45 13.76 0.65 0.73
N TYR A 46 13.58 1.55 1.70
CA TYR A 46 12.29 2.21 1.93
C TYR A 46 11.89 3.17 0.82
N GLU A 47 12.83 3.96 0.29
CA GLU A 47 12.56 4.85 -0.85
C GLU A 47 12.12 4.05 -2.08
N ARG A 48 12.83 2.96 -2.39
CA ARG A 48 12.46 2.06 -3.49
C ARG A 48 11.09 1.43 -3.28
N ALA A 49 10.82 0.91 -2.08
CA ALA A 49 9.52 0.31 -1.76
C ALA A 49 8.38 1.32 -1.89
N ARG A 50 8.61 2.59 -1.53
CA ARG A 50 7.63 3.67 -1.69
C ARG A 50 7.38 3.99 -3.17
N ALA A 51 8.44 4.05 -3.99
CA ALA A 51 8.31 4.28 -5.42
C ALA A 51 7.50 3.16 -6.09
N GLU A 52 7.87 1.89 -5.85
CA GLU A 52 7.15 0.73 -6.37
C GLU A 52 5.70 0.67 -5.86
N HIS A 53 5.43 1.06 -4.61
CA HIS A 53 4.06 1.14 -4.10
C HIS A 53 3.21 2.16 -4.86
N ASN A 54 3.74 3.34 -5.15
CA ASN A 54 3.02 4.37 -5.88
C ASN A 54 2.71 3.92 -7.31
N GLU A 55 3.67 3.33 -8.01
CA GLU A 55 3.47 2.76 -9.35
C GLU A 55 2.41 1.66 -9.34
N ASN A 56 2.49 0.74 -8.38
CA ASN A 56 1.49 -0.30 -8.21
C ASN A 56 0.10 0.27 -7.93
N MET A 57 0.00 1.36 -7.17
CA MET A 57 -1.29 1.98 -6.84
C MET A 57 -1.93 2.66 -8.05
N GLU A 58 -1.13 3.25 -8.94
CA GLU A 58 -1.64 3.75 -10.22
C GLU A 58 -2.15 2.61 -11.10
N TYR A 59 -1.39 1.51 -11.22
CA TYR A 59 -1.87 0.32 -11.92
C TYR A 59 -3.17 -0.24 -11.33
N PHE A 60 -3.29 -0.28 -9.99
CA PHE A 60 -4.54 -0.67 -9.34
C PHE A 60 -5.70 0.26 -9.71
N LYS A 61 -5.49 1.57 -9.78
CA LYS A 61 -6.52 2.53 -10.22
C LYS A 61 -6.93 2.27 -11.66
N GLU A 62 -5.98 2.02 -12.55
CA GLU A 62 -6.25 1.68 -13.96
C GLU A 62 -7.13 0.43 -14.05
N VAL A 63 -6.76 -0.66 -13.38
CA VAL A 63 -7.55 -1.90 -13.36
C VAL A 63 -8.96 -1.68 -12.79
N VAL A 64 -9.08 -0.92 -11.70
CA VAL A 64 -10.38 -0.58 -11.10
C VAL A 64 -11.26 0.20 -12.08
N ASN A 65 -10.67 1.13 -12.84
CA ASN A 65 -11.37 1.89 -13.87
C ASN A 65 -11.75 1.02 -15.07
N GLU A 66 -10.85 0.15 -15.56
CA GLU A 66 -11.13 -0.79 -16.65
C GLU A 66 -12.29 -1.74 -16.33
N LEU A 67 -12.35 -2.20 -15.07
CA LEU A 67 -13.42 -3.05 -14.57
C LEU A 67 -14.72 -2.28 -14.26
N ASN A 68 -14.75 -0.96 -14.46
CA ASN A 68 -15.89 -0.08 -14.15
C ASN A 68 -16.42 -0.26 -12.72
N LEU A 69 -15.52 -0.46 -11.74
CA LEU A 69 -15.93 -0.63 -10.35
C LEU A 69 -16.32 0.72 -9.75
N ALA A 70 -17.55 0.79 -9.22
CA ALA A 70 -18.03 1.98 -8.53
C ALA A 70 -17.25 2.21 -7.23
N SER A 71 -16.75 3.43 -7.04
CA SER A 71 -16.13 3.85 -5.78
C SER A 71 -17.19 4.06 -4.69
N LYS A 72 -16.72 4.19 -3.44
CA LYS A 72 -17.60 4.53 -2.31
C LYS A 72 -18.34 5.85 -2.53
N ASP A 73 -17.69 6.84 -3.14
CA ASP A 73 -18.29 8.15 -3.42
C ASP A 73 -19.34 8.05 -4.52
N ASP A 74 -19.11 7.19 -5.51
CA ASP A 74 -20.11 6.90 -6.55
C ASP A 74 -21.37 6.29 -5.94
N ILE A 75 -21.22 5.33 -5.02
CA ILE A 75 -22.33 4.71 -4.29
C ILE A 75 -23.08 5.75 -3.45
N ALA A 76 -22.36 6.54 -2.63
CA ALA A 76 -22.98 7.56 -1.78
C ALA A 76 -23.77 8.61 -2.60
N ARG A 77 -23.26 8.97 -3.78
CA ARG A 77 -23.95 9.89 -4.70
C ARG A 77 -25.22 9.26 -5.27
N VAL A 78 -25.23 7.96 -5.56
CA VAL A 78 -26.42 7.24 -6.01
C VAL A 78 -27.45 7.13 -4.88
N GLU A 79 -27.04 6.77 -3.67
CA GLU A 79 -27.91 6.71 -2.48
C GLU A 79 -28.61 8.05 -2.22
N LYS A 80 -27.86 9.15 -2.24
CA LYS A 80 -28.43 10.50 -2.05
C LYS A 80 -29.50 10.84 -3.10
N LYS A 81 -29.23 10.53 -4.38
CA LYS A 81 -30.21 10.75 -5.45
C LYS A 81 -31.47 9.90 -5.26
N LEU A 82 -31.31 8.66 -4.83
CA LEU A 82 -32.44 7.78 -4.51
C LEU A 82 -33.29 8.35 -3.38
N ASP A 83 -32.68 8.81 -2.30
CA ASP A 83 -33.38 9.43 -1.17
C ASP A 83 -34.17 10.68 -1.58
N GLU A 84 -33.58 11.53 -2.42
CA GLU A 84 -34.26 12.73 -2.96
C GLU A 84 -35.47 12.36 -3.81
N ILE A 85 -35.36 11.34 -4.66
CA ILE A 85 -36.47 10.83 -5.48
C ILE A 85 -37.57 10.25 -4.59
N LEU A 86 -37.20 9.41 -3.61
CA LEU A 86 -38.16 8.79 -2.69
C LEU A 86 -38.91 9.84 -1.86
N LYS A 87 -38.27 10.94 -1.47
CA LYS A 87 -38.93 12.07 -0.80
C LYS A 87 -39.96 12.73 -1.70
N LYS A 88 -39.63 12.98 -2.98
CA LYS A 88 -40.54 13.59 -3.95
C LYS A 88 -41.75 12.72 -4.29
N MET A 89 -41.60 11.39 -4.26
CA MET A 89 -42.71 10.46 -4.52
C MET A 89 -43.67 10.31 -3.32
N LYS A 90 -43.23 10.69 -2.12
CA LYS A 90 -44.03 10.62 -0.88
C LYS A 90 -44.73 11.95 -0.54
N SER A 91 -44.43 13.03 -1.25
CA SER A 91 -45.13 14.33 -1.16
C SER A 91 -46.19 14.44 -2.24
#